data_AF-A0A150VQV2-F1
#
_entry.id   AF-A0A150VQV2-F1
#
_cell.length_a   1.000
_cell.length_b   1.000
_cell.length_c   1.000
_cell.angle_alpha   90.00
_cell.angle_beta   90.00
_cell.angle_gamma   90.00
#
_symmetry.space_group_name_H-M   'P 1'
#
loop_
_entity.id
_entity.type
_entity.pdbx_description
1 polymer ?
#
loop_
_entity_poly.entity_id
_entity_poly.type
_entity_poly.pdbx_seq_one_letter_code
_entity_poly.pdbx_strand_id
1 'polypeptide(L)'
;MAKVYFQVNVPIKNSVRPEQCGLHVLTGPADTWSDALRIARETCDTAAAAQRAGFPLPRRRPDGWGARGLRPGWVFDWTAATVDAWAHDGMFRDRGPALPRRGTP
;
A
#
# COMPACT_ATOMS: atom_id res chain seq x y z
N MET A 1 -10.00 16.65 -14.98
CA MET A 1 -10.44 15.78 -13.87
C MET A 1 -9.37 15.78 -12.80
N ALA A 2 -9.71 16.09 -11.56
CA ALA A 2 -8.78 16.00 -10.44
C ALA A 2 -8.33 14.54 -10.29
N LYS A 3 -7.02 14.27 -10.36
CA LYS A 3 -6.50 12.92 -10.13
C LYS A 3 -6.60 12.64 -8.64
N VAL A 4 -7.44 11.69 -8.25
CA VAL A 4 -7.49 11.19 -6.87
C VAL A 4 -6.27 10.30 -6.68
N TYR A 5 -5.46 10.64 -5.67
CA TYR A 5 -4.33 9.80 -5.29
C TYR A 5 -4.79 8.85 -4.20
N PHE A 6 -4.34 7.62 -4.27
CA PHE A 6 -4.60 6.61 -3.26
C PHE A 6 -3.27 6.16 -2.65
N GLN A 7 -3.27 5.97 -1.35
CA GLN A 7 -2.20 5.39 -0.57
C GLN A 7 -2.64 4.01 -0.11
N VAL A 8 -2.02 2.96 -0.64
CA VAL A 8 -2.23 1.58 -0.22
C VAL A 8 -1.14 1.22 0.78
N ASN A 9 -1.54 0.98 2.03
CA ASN A 9 -0.67 0.55 3.10
C ASN A 9 -0.79 -0.97 3.24
N VAL A 10 0.28 -1.70 2.96
CA VAL A 10 0.31 -3.15 3.04
C VAL A 10 1.23 -3.56 4.17
N PRO A 11 0.73 -4.18 5.25
CA PRO A 11 1.60 -4.76 6.27
C PRO A 11 2.53 -5.79 5.64
N ILE A 12 3.80 -5.72 5.99
CA ILE A 12 4.82 -6.67 5.55
C ILE A 12 5.49 -7.31 6.74
N LYS A 13 5.79 -8.61 6.62
CA LYS A 13 6.51 -9.36 7.64
C LYS A 13 7.73 -10.01 7.02
N ASN A 14 8.84 -10.01 7.74
CA ASN A 14 10.04 -10.69 7.30
C ASN A 14 9.90 -12.21 7.53
N SER A 15 10.01 -13.00 6.46
CA SER A 15 9.93 -14.46 6.49
C SER A 15 11.01 -15.10 7.36
N VAL A 16 12.19 -14.47 7.45
CA VAL A 16 13.34 -14.98 8.21
C VAL A 16 13.27 -14.53 9.67
N ARG A 17 12.66 -13.37 9.93
CA ARG A 17 12.54 -12.78 11.27
C ARG A 17 11.12 -12.27 11.50
N PRO A 18 10.19 -13.12 11.94
CA PRO A 18 8.78 -12.75 12.09
C PRO A 18 8.56 -11.61 13.09
N GLU A 19 9.49 -11.32 14.00
CA GLU A 19 9.45 -10.12 14.84
C GLU A 19 9.60 -8.80 14.06
N GLN A 20 10.17 -8.84 12.85
CA GLN A 20 10.32 -7.67 11.99
C GLN A 20 9.07 -7.50 11.12
N CYS A 21 8.16 -6.68 11.62
CA CYS A 21 7.02 -6.18 10.87
C CYS A 21 7.31 -4.78 10.33
N GLY A 22 6.80 -4.48 9.15
CA GLY A 22 6.90 -3.19 8.50
C GLY A 22 5.62 -2.84 7.76
N LEU A 23 5.58 -1.65 7.19
CA LEU A 23 4.47 -1.19 6.36
C LEU A 23 5.01 -0.79 4.99
N HIS A 24 4.52 -1.43 3.94
CA HIS A 24 4.82 -1.06 2.57
C HIS A 24 3.75 -0.11 2.06
N VAL A 25 4.15 1.13 1.80
CA VAL A 25 3.24 2.19 1.35
C VAL A 25 3.41 2.38 -0.15
N LEU A 26 2.37 2.05 -0.91
CA LEU A 26 2.29 2.35 -2.34
C LEU A 26 1.38 3.55 -2.55
N THR A 27 1.82 4.52 -3.34
CA THR A 27 0.99 5.68 -3.70
C THR A 27 0.86 5.79 -5.20
N GLY A 28 -0.34 6.14 -5.67
CA GLY A 28 -0.58 6.41 -7.08
C GLY A 28 -2.00 6.86 -7.39
N PRO A 29 -2.24 7.40 -8.59
CA PRO A 29 -3.56 7.78 -9.06
C PRO A 29 -4.40 6.54 -9.37
N ALA A 30 -5.67 6.56 -9.00
CA ALA A 30 -6.67 5.57 -9.41
C ALA A 30 -8.06 6.23 -9.45
N ASP A 31 -9.03 5.54 -10.04
CA ASP A 31 -10.43 5.99 -10.08
C ASP A 31 -11.21 5.55 -8.84
N THR A 32 -10.87 4.36 -8.30
CA THR A 32 -11.55 3.76 -7.16
C THR A 32 -10.58 3.11 -6.17
N TRP A 33 -11.08 2.82 -4.97
CA TRP A 33 -10.35 2.08 -3.93
C TRP A 33 -9.96 0.67 -4.40
N SER A 34 -10.87 -0.01 -5.11
CA SER A 34 -10.63 -1.35 -5.66
C SER A 34 -9.60 -1.33 -6.78
N ASP A 35 -9.62 -0.32 -7.65
CA ASP A 35 -8.60 -0.14 -8.68
C ASP A 35 -7.23 0.17 -8.06
N ALA A 36 -7.17 1.04 -7.05
CA ALA A 36 -5.94 1.33 -6.33
C ALA A 36 -5.31 0.05 -5.75
N LEU A 37 -6.11 -0.80 -5.11
CA LEU A 37 -5.63 -2.05 -4.53
C LEU A 37 -5.21 -3.07 -5.61
N ARG A 38 -5.96 -3.16 -6.71
CA ARG A 38 -5.60 -4.01 -7.85
C ARG A 38 -4.28 -3.58 -8.48
N ILE A 39 -4.12 -2.28 -8.81
CA ILE A 39 -2.91 -1.72 -9.41
C ILE A 39 -1.72 -1.86 -8.46
N ALA A 40 -1.91 -1.65 -7.16
CA ALA A 40 -0.88 -1.84 -6.15
C ALA A 40 -0.38 -3.30 -6.13
N ARG A 41 -1.31 -4.26 -6.18
CA ARG A 41 -0.97 -5.68 -6.18
C ARG A 41 -0.27 -6.12 -7.46
N GLU A 42 -0.75 -5.68 -8.62
CA GLU A 42 -0.10 -5.92 -9.91
C GLU A 42 1.31 -5.32 -9.96
N THR A 43 1.48 -4.11 -9.41
CA THR A 43 2.79 -3.44 -9.33
C THR A 43 3.75 -4.20 -8.43
N CYS A 44 3.26 -4.69 -7.28
CA CYS A 44 4.05 -5.48 -6.35
C CYS A 44 4.44 -6.83 -6.94
N ASP A 45 3.53 -7.52 -7.64
CA ASP A 45 3.82 -8.78 -8.32
C ASP A 45 4.84 -8.60 -9.45
N THR A 46 4.68 -7.56 -10.28
CA THR A 46 5.65 -7.19 -11.31
C THR A 46 7.02 -6.88 -10.71
N ALA A 47 7.05 -6.14 -9.60
CA ALA A 47 8.29 -5.82 -8.89
C ALA A 47 8.95 -7.07 -8.30
N ALA A 48 8.16 -8.01 -7.76
CA ALA A 48 8.64 -9.28 -7.24
C ALA A 48 9.19 -10.18 -8.36
N ALA A 49 8.51 -10.23 -9.50
CA ALA A 49 8.98 -10.96 -10.69
C ALA A 49 10.29 -10.36 -11.23
N ALA A 50 10.38 -9.03 -11.34
CA ALA A 50 11.59 -8.33 -11.74
C ALA A 50 12.75 -8.59 -10.77
N GLN A 51 12.49 -8.56 -9.46
CA GLN A 51 13.50 -8.86 -8.44
C GLN A 51 13.96 -10.32 -8.50
N ARG A 52 13.06 -11.29 -8.69
CA ARG A 52 13.42 -12.71 -8.90
C ARG A 52 14.26 -12.90 -10.16
N ALA A 53 13.97 -12.13 -11.20
CA ALA A 53 14.72 -12.13 -12.45
C ALA A 53 16.05 -11.34 -12.38
N GLY A 54 16.40 -10.79 -11.21
CA GLY A 54 17.66 -10.05 -11.01
C GLY A 54 17.66 -8.63 -11.60
N PHE A 55 16.50 -8.10 -12.01
CA PHE A 55 16.40 -6.76 -12.55
C PHE A 55 16.28 -5.71 -11.44
N PRO A 56 16.88 -4.51 -11.63
CA PRO A 56 16.68 -3.40 -10.72
C PRO A 56 15.20 -3.00 -10.67
N LEU A 57 14.68 -2.83 -9.45
CA LEU A 57 13.31 -2.38 -9.23
C LEU A 57 13.05 -1.07 -10.01
N PRO A 58 12.01 -1.01 -10.86
CA PRO A 58 11.71 0.19 -11.61
C PRO A 58 11.44 1.34 -10.63
N ARG A 59 12.24 2.42 -10.77
CA ARG A 59 12.31 3.55 -9.81
C ARG A 59 10.96 4.24 -9.55
N ARG A 60 10.10 4.23 -10.57
CA ARG A 60 8.71 4.72 -10.57
C ARG A 60 8.11 4.35 -11.92
N ARG A 61 6.91 3.78 -11.96
CA ARG A 61 6.14 3.87 -13.21
C ARG A 61 5.81 5.35 -13.45
N PRO A 62 5.71 5.81 -14.71
CA PRO A 62 5.19 7.14 -15.04
C PRO A 62 3.79 7.36 -14.47
N ASP A 63 3.06 6.27 -14.20
CA ASP A 63 1.75 6.21 -13.57
C ASP A 63 1.78 6.48 -12.05
N GLY A 64 2.92 6.85 -11.46
CA GLY A 64 3.04 7.21 -10.04
C GLY A 64 3.21 6.03 -9.08
N TRP A 65 2.61 4.87 -9.41
CA TRP A 65 2.73 3.63 -8.66
C TRP A 65 4.18 3.10 -8.66
N GLY A 66 4.73 2.87 -7.46
CA GLY A 66 6.07 2.31 -7.31
C GLY A 66 6.27 1.60 -5.98
N ALA A 67 6.67 0.33 -6.03
CA ALA A 67 7.04 -0.48 -4.88
C ALA A 67 8.50 -0.19 -4.47
N ARG A 68 8.81 1.07 -4.11
CA ARG A 68 10.14 1.43 -3.63
C ARG A 68 10.33 0.77 -2.25
N GLY A 69 11.25 -0.18 -2.17
CA GLY A 69 11.55 -0.88 -0.91
C GLY A 69 11.08 -2.34 -0.86
N LEU A 70 10.70 -2.95 -1.99
CA LEU A 70 10.56 -4.40 -2.05
C LEU A 70 11.89 -5.06 -1.69
N ARG A 71 11.97 -5.67 -0.50
CA ARG A 71 13.16 -6.38 -0.03
C ARG A 71 12.91 -7.89 -0.11
N PRO A 72 13.87 -8.68 -0.61
CA PRO A 72 13.74 -10.12 -0.61
C PRO A 72 13.58 -10.63 0.83
N GLY A 73 12.72 -11.62 1.02
CA GLY A 73 12.39 -12.16 2.34
C GLY A 73 11.28 -11.44 3.09
N TRP A 74 10.54 -10.52 2.47
CA TRP A 74 9.35 -9.89 3.05
C TRP A 74 8.07 -10.39 2.38
N VAL A 75 7.09 -10.80 3.19
CA VAL A 75 5.76 -11.25 2.76
C VAL A 75 4.76 -10.12 2.94
N PHE A 76 3.93 -9.90 1.93
CA PHE A 76 2.86 -8.90 1.94
C PHE A 76 1.56 -9.51 2.48
N ASP A 77 1.08 -8.98 3.60
CA ASP A 77 -0.22 -9.31 4.18
C ASP A 77 -1.32 -8.46 3.54
N TRP A 78 -1.70 -8.82 2.31
CA TRP A 78 -2.76 -8.11 1.56
C TRP A 78 -4.14 -8.19 2.23
N THR A 79 -4.38 -9.18 3.08
CA THR A 79 -5.62 -9.30 3.87
C THR A 79 -5.78 -8.21 4.91
N ALA A 80 -4.67 -7.65 5.39
CA ALA A 80 -4.64 -6.53 6.33
C ALA A 80 -4.29 -5.20 5.63
N ALA A 81 -4.27 -5.16 4.29
CA ALA A 81 -3.97 -3.95 3.55
C ALA A 81 -5.08 -2.91 3.72
N THR A 82 -4.68 -1.67 4.00
CA THR A 82 -5.60 -0.52 4.03
C THR A 82 -5.35 0.38 2.83
N VAL A 83 -6.38 1.09 2.42
CA VAL A 83 -6.31 2.08 1.33
C VAL A 83 -6.78 3.40 1.91
N ASP A 84 -6.07 4.48 1.59
CA ASP A 84 -6.39 5.84 2.01
C ASP A 84 -6.48 6.71 0.76
N ALA A 85 -7.64 7.33 0.54
CA ALA A 85 -7.83 8.25 -0.57
C ALA A 85 -7.34 9.65 -0.19
N TRP A 86 -6.28 10.11 -0.84
CA TRP A 86 -5.83 11.49 -0.80
C TRP A 86 -6.57 12.26 -1.88
N ALA A 87 -7.81 12.66 -1.56
CA ALA A 87 -8.45 13.71 -2.32
C ALA A 87 -7.66 14.99 -2.04
N HIS A 88 -7.14 15.64 -3.08
CA HIS A 88 -6.55 16.98 -2.95
C HIS A 88 -7.68 18.02 -2.80
N ASP A 89 -8.53 17.83 -1.82
CA ASP A 89 -9.47 18.81 -1.30
C ASP A 89 -9.02 19.06 0.14
N GLY A 90 -8.87 20.32 0.55
CA GLY A 90 -8.28 20.76 1.81
C GLY A 90 -8.98 20.31 3.10
N MET A 91 -9.57 19.12 3.15
CA MET A 91 -10.09 18.49 4.34
C MET A 91 -9.53 17.07 4.49
N PHE A 92 -8.52 16.97 5.35
CA PHE A 92 -8.22 15.78 6.14
C PHE A 92 -9.54 15.26 6.75
N ARG A 93 -10.15 14.25 6.13
CA ARG A 93 -11.23 13.50 6.79
C ARG A 93 -10.58 12.37 7.57
N ASP A 94 -10.39 12.66 8.85
CA ASP A 94 -10.22 11.69 9.91
C ASP A 94 -11.28 10.59 9.75
N ARG A 95 -10.83 9.39 9.42
CA ARG A 95 -11.66 8.18 9.51
C ARG A 95 -10.86 7.08 10.19
N GLY A 96 -10.44 7.35 11.42
CA GLY A 96 -10.12 6.27 12.35
C GLY A 96 -11.39 5.46 12.67
N PRO A 97 -11.30 4.13 12.86
CA PRO A 97 -12.44 3.35 13.30
C PRO A 97 -12.82 3.75 14.73
N ALA A 98 -14.03 4.28 14.88
CA ALA A 98 -14.62 4.60 16.18
C ALA A 98 -14.79 3.32 17.01
N LEU A 99 -13.93 3.12 18.00
CA LEU A 99 -14.17 2.16 19.08
C LEU A 99 -15.32 2.67 19.95
N PRO A 100 -16.37 1.87 20.21
CA PRO A 100 -17.42 2.26 21.14
C PRO A 100 -16.87 2.21 22.57
N ARG A 101 -16.74 3.38 23.21
CA ARG A 101 -16.57 3.49 24.66
C ARG A 101 -17.89 3.12 25.33
N ARG A 102 -18.02 1.85 25.76
CA ARG A 102 -19.06 1.46 26.73
C ARG A 102 -18.65 1.98 28.10
N GLY A 103 -19.41 2.93 28.61
CA GLY A 103 -19.38 3.33 30.02
C GLY A 103 -19.89 2.20 30.91
N THR A 104 -19.29 2.07 32.08
CA THR A 104 -19.80 1.30 33.21
C THR A 104 -20.55 2.23 34.17
N PRO A 105 -21.57 1.71 34.86
CA PRO A 105 -22.55 2.49 35.64
C PRO A 105 -21.96 3.19 36.87
#